data_AF-A0A355AB24-F1
#
_entry.id   AF-A0A355AB24-F1
#
_cell.length_a   1.000
_cell.length_b   1.000
_cell.length_c   1.000
_cell.angle_alpha   90.00
_cell.angle_beta   90.00
_cell.angle_gamma   90.00
#
_symmetry.space_group_name_H-M   'P 1'
#
loop_
_entity.id
_entity.type
_entity.pdbx_description
1 polymer ?
#
loop_
_entity_poly.entity_id
_entity_poly.type
_entity_poly.pdbx_seq_one_letter_code
_entity_poly.pdbx_strand_id
1 'polypeptide(L)' 'HKKVDKLCKRALKFSEKDLDFYILPHPLLGKLTLRELLYFTSYHVKHHDELIKKALKNK' A
#
# COMPACT_ATOMS: atom_id res chain seq x y z
N HIS A 1 1.06 12.27 9.15
CA HIS A 1 0.42 12.65 7.86
C HIS A 1 -1.06 12.26 7.94
N LYS A 2 -2.00 13.22 8.09
CA LYS A 2 -3.40 12.94 8.49
C LYS A 2 -4.10 11.80 7.71
N LYS A 3 -3.80 11.61 6.41
CA LYS A 3 -4.37 10.53 5.59
C LYS A 3 -3.74 9.16 5.84
N VAL A 4 -2.42 9.09 5.97
CA VAL A 4 -1.68 7.84 6.26
C VAL A 4 -2.06 7.34 7.65
N ASP A 5 -2.09 8.24 8.64
CA ASP A 5 -2.44 7.88 10.01
C ASP A 5 -3.88 7.34 10.09
N LYS A 6 -4.80 7.89 9.28
CA LYS A 6 -6.18 7.40 9.15
C LYS A 6 -6.26 6.02 8.48
N LEU A 7 -5.43 5.77 7.46
CA LEU A 7 -5.34 4.46 6.81
C LEU A 7 -4.81 3.41 7.79
N CYS A 8 -3.70 3.68 8.47
CA CYS A 8 -3.12 2.78 9.47
C CYS A 8 -4.12 2.46 10.59
N LYS A 9 -4.81 3.46 11.13
CA LYS A 9 -5.87 3.25 12.14
C LYS A 9 -7.02 2.36 11.67
N ARG A 10 -7.31 2.34 10.36
CA ARG A 10 -8.34 1.45 9.79
C ARG A 10 -7.78 0.05 9.56
N ALA A 11 -6.56 -0.05 9.04
CA ALA A 11 -5.88 -1.32 8.81
C ALA A 11 -5.70 -2.11 10.13
N LEU A 12 -5.35 -1.43 11.22
CA LEU A 12 -5.18 -2.03 12.56
C LEU A 12 -6.47 -2.58 13.18
N LYS A 13 -7.64 -2.35 12.58
CA LYS A 13 -8.91 -2.94 13.04
C LYS A 13 -9.15 -4.35 12.51
N PHE A 14 -8.37 -4.77 11.51
CA PHE A 14 -8.48 -6.09 10.91
C PHE A 14 -7.50 -7.05 11.61
N SER A 15 -7.95 -8.27 11.90
CA SER A 15 -7.06 -9.33 12.35
C SER A 15 -6.17 -9.81 11.21
N GLU A 16 -5.09 -10.54 11.51
CA GLU A 16 -4.24 -11.13 10.46
C GLU A 16 -5.04 -12.01 9.48
N LYS A 17 -6.02 -12.77 9.98
CA LYS A 17 -6.88 -13.60 9.13
C LYS A 17 -7.76 -12.76 8.23
N ASP A 18 -8.27 -11.63 8.72
CA ASP A 18 -9.09 -10.71 7.92
C ASP A 18 -8.30 -10.14 6.74
N LEU A 19 -7.01 -9.83 6.95
CA LEU A 19 -6.15 -9.28 5.90
C LEU A 19 -6.00 -10.22 4.70
N ASP A 20 -5.99 -11.53 4.95
CA ASP A 20 -5.91 -12.57 3.91
C ASP A 20 -7.28 -13.02 3.39
N PHE A 21 -8.35 -12.74 4.14
CA PHE A 21 -9.72 -13.15 3.80
C PHE A 21 -10.42 -12.16 2.87
N TYR A 22 -10.31 -10.85 3.14
CA TYR A 22 -11.02 -9.85 2.36
C TYR A 22 -10.39 -9.64 0.98
N ILE A 23 -11.17 -9.87 -0.07
CA ILE A 23 -10.77 -9.66 -1.47
C ILE A 23 -11.37 -8.34 -2.00
N LEU A 24 -10.50 -7.49 -2.53
CA LEU A 24 -10.82 -6.21 -3.14
C LEU A 24 -10.66 -6.31 -4.67
N PRO A 25 -11.72 -6.09 -5.46
CA PRO A 25 -11.60 -5.99 -6.90
C PRO A 25 -10.95 -4.65 -7.27
N HIS A 26 -9.73 -4.69 -7.80
CA HIS A 26 -9.00 -3.52 -8.26
C HIS A 26 -9.09 -3.38 -9.80
N PRO A 27 -9.47 -2.19 -10.33
CA PRO A 27 -9.71 -2.00 -11.76
C PRO A 27 -8.56 -2.42 -12.69
N LEU A 28 -7.31 -2.31 -12.23
CA LEU A 28 -6.11 -2.61 -13.03
C LEU A 28 -5.31 -3.83 -12.56
N LEU A 29 -5.51 -4.26 -11.32
CA LEU A 29 -4.68 -5.31 -10.70
C LEU A 29 -5.45 -6.62 -10.52
N GLY A 30 -6.74 -6.66 -10.87
CA GLY A 30 -7.60 -7.80 -10.63
C GLY A 30 -8.00 -7.91 -9.15
N LYS A 31 -8.26 -9.13 -8.71
CA LYS A 31 -8.68 -9.43 -7.33
C LYS A 31 -7.44 -9.55 -6.46
N LEU A 32 -7.36 -8.75 -5.39
CA LEU A 32 -6.27 -8.78 -4.42
C LEU A 32 -6.83 -8.90 -3.01
N THR A 33 -6.10 -9.53 -2.11
CA THR A 33 -6.42 -9.47 -0.68
C THR A 33 -6.17 -8.07 -0.12
N LEU A 34 -6.77 -7.76 1.02
CA LEU A 34 -6.50 -6.52 1.75
C LEU A 34 -5.00 -6.43 2.12
N ARG A 35 -4.35 -7.55 2.47
CA ARG A 35 -2.90 -7.62 2.72
C ARG A 35 -2.10 -7.20 1.49
N GLU A 36 -2.39 -7.80 0.34
CA GLU A 36 -1.68 -7.53 -0.91
C GLU A 36 -1.79 -6.06 -1.31
N LEU A 37 -2.98 -5.46 -1.17
CA LEU A 37 -3.18 -4.05 -1.49
C LEU A 37 -2.40 -3.12 -0.55
N LEU A 38 -2.34 -3.43 0.75
CA LEU A 38 -1.57 -2.65 1.72
C LEU A 38 -0.06 -2.74 1.45
N TYR A 39 0.46 -3.93 1.13
CA TYR A 39 1.86 -4.09 0.76
C TYR A 39 2.19 -3.42 -0.57
N PHE A 40 1.34 -3.55 -1.57
CA PHE A 40 1.47 -2.85 -2.84
C PHE A 40 1.60 -1.34 -2.61
N THR A 41 0.71 -0.77 -1.79
CA THR A 41 0.73 0.68 -1.48
C THR A 41 2.04 1.11 -0.83
N SER A 42 2.52 0.35 0.17
CA SER A 42 3.79 0.65 0.86
C SER A 42 5.00 0.55 -0.08
N TYR A 43 5.09 -0.53 -0.84
CA TYR A 43 6.16 -0.77 -1.79
C TYR A 43 6.17 0.29 -2.91
N HIS A 44 5.00 0.63 -3.43
CA HIS A 44 4.83 1.62 -4.49
C HIS A 44 5.34 3.01 -4.09
N VAL A 45 5.05 3.45 -2.86
CA VAL A 45 5.59 4.73 -2.33
C VAL A 45 7.11 4.68 -2.25
N LYS A 46 7.69 3.58 -1.76
CA LYS A 46 9.14 3.41 -1.69
C LYS A 46 9.79 3.43 -3.07
N HIS A 47 9.20 2.74 -4.04
CA HIS A 47 9.66 2.73 -5.42
C HIS A 47 9.72 4.15 -6.01
N HIS A 48 8.68 4.95 -5.81
CA HIS A 48 8.66 6.34 -6.27
C HIS A 48 9.69 7.23 -5.55
N ASP A 49 9.87 7.06 -4.24
CA ASP A 49 10.90 7.78 -3.48
C ASP A 49 12.32 7.47 -4.01
N GLU A 50 12.61 6.20 -4.30
CA GLU A 50 13.89 5.78 -4.89
C GLU A 50 14.10 6.38 -6.28
N LEU A 51 13.06 6.41 -7.13
CA LEU A 51 13.13 7.05 -8.45
C LEU A 51 13.43 8.56 -8.33
N ILE A 52 12.79 9.26 -7.39
CA ILE A 52 13.03 10.69 -7.15
C ILE A 52 14.46 10.92 -6.67
N LYS A 53 14.95 10.14 -5.69
CA LYS A 53 16.33 10.21 -5.21
C LYS A 53 17.34 9.97 -6.32
N LYS A 54 17.08 9.00 -7.21
CA LYS A 54 17.92 8.73 -8.37
C LYS A 54 17.92 9.91 -9.36
N ALA A 55 16.75 10.49 -9.64
CA ALA A 55 16.63 11.64 -10.52
C ALA A 55 17.35 12.89 -9.96
N LEU A 56 17.34 13.09 -8.63
CA LEU A 56 18.05 14.19 -7.98
C LEU A 56 19.58 13.99 -7.96
N LYS A 57 20.07 12.75 -7.87
CA LYS A 57 21.51 12.44 -7.94
C LYS A 57 22.11 12.59 -9.34
N ASN A 58 21.28 12.48 -10.36
CA ASN A 58 21.68 12.58 -11.77
C ASN A 58 21.59 14.02 -12.31
N LYS A 59 21.28 15.01 -11.45
CA LYS A 59 21.37 16.45 -11.72
C LYS A 59 22.64 16.99 -11.12
#